data_AF-A0A4T0VE72-F1
#
_entry.id   AF-A0A4T0VE72-F1
#
_cell.length_a   1.000
_cell.length_b   1.000
_cell.length_c   1.000
_cell.angle_alpha   90.00
_cell.angle_beta   90.00
_cell.angle_gamma   90.00
#
_symmetry.space_group_name_H-M   'P 1'
#
loop_
_entity.id
_entity.type
_entity.pdbx_description
1 polymer ?
#
loop_
_entity_poly.entity_id
_entity_poly.type
_entity_poly.pdbx_seq_one_letter_code
_entity_poly.pdbx_strand_id
1 'polypeptide(L)'
;MALSSGSCSPKDMCIVTPCRCPFPEHQLTAHAQASPPHAIEPVTARPSPEVEMRSNYGAARKSNAIISGHGKPASSERAKTGGRRKRTMTEEERRAIADTRQIGACIRCRMQRLKCDVNPDDRQGPCLTCSRVDMSSAKVVHRQPCIRTKLSDVVLYRDPNTASGETWGSPAKVPGPRLWDGDNTYRINLVMRGLCSVPMTIEVRRFVESPGDQVNYRWLDEGSGEVRKTALEPYALVSVNETRKAFDEYVEANAVGSWEEKTKRGDANQLILDHYKNALEHYNRVNDAENVVDQRLLLNFFKLRFALHVSMHPSWVYDRNTKSASCLGMMPAKGDFHPLLDRVPTPPMITEQFNSISHIVVLKYHEQVLEDLEKICCKKIRTSFFTVYAVVFLMLHELAVMTEHHRLDALLCQGKEQPRQYAYLSYLEMVKKSANILLLHWQYYRRAPDSLCPADSWIGDHITKWFWTGLSSEHEKFCRENWQKMREMREDVRCPEQKDLGSPFYWISQMFEDDWSLEDIWHRQGRTKAAKDPDAMPVSKPLRAKRRK
;
A
#
# COMPACT_ATOMS: atom_id res chain seq x y z
N MET A 1 30.12 35.05 59.19
CA MET A 1 28.80 34.38 59.22
C MET A 1 28.37 34.24 57.76
N ALA A 2 28.77 33.17 57.06
CA ALA A 2 28.18 31.83 57.06
C ALA A 2 26.81 31.76 56.33
N LEU A 3 26.84 31.08 55.17
CA LEU A 3 25.76 30.34 54.46
C LEU A 3 24.69 31.18 53.73
N SER A 4 24.21 30.89 52.51
CA SER A 4 24.25 29.67 51.68
C SER A 4 24.10 30.01 50.18
N SER A 5 24.80 29.25 49.35
CA SER A 5 24.80 29.24 47.88
C SER A 5 23.56 28.57 47.27
N GLY A 6 23.03 29.14 46.19
CA GLY A 6 22.09 28.48 45.28
C GLY A 6 22.52 28.72 43.83
N SER A 7 23.23 27.75 43.25
CA SER A 7 23.65 27.73 41.84
C SER A 7 22.50 27.26 40.94
N CYS A 8 22.06 28.07 39.97
CA CYS A 8 21.29 27.58 38.83
C CYS A 8 22.25 27.06 37.74
N SER A 9 22.13 25.79 37.42
CA SER A 9 22.88 25.08 36.37
C SER A 9 22.09 25.11 35.04
N PRO A 10 22.74 25.27 33.88
CA PRO A 10 22.09 25.25 32.58
C PRO A 10 21.90 23.82 32.11
N LYS A 11 20.66 23.34 32.01
CA LYS A 11 20.32 22.07 31.34
C LYS A 11 19.03 22.20 30.53
N ASP A 12 19.14 22.95 29.44
CA ASP A 12 18.25 22.86 28.27
C ASP A 12 19.11 22.83 27.02
N MET A 13 19.56 21.63 26.65
CA MET A 13 19.97 21.28 25.28
C MET A 13 19.67 19.79 25.10
N CYS A 14 18.48 19.47 24.61
CA CYS A 14 18.24 18.16 24.03
C CYS A 14 19.05 18.08 22.73
N ILE A 15 20.22 17.46 22.81
CA ILE A 15 21.03 17.07 21.66
C ILE A 15 20.24 15.99 20.92
N VAL A 16 19.52 16.39 19.87
CA VAL A 16 19.07 15.45 18.85
C VAL A 16 20.33 14.86 18.23
N THR A 17 20.53 13.57 18.46
CA THR A 17 21.69 12.86 17.92
C THR A 17 21.55 12.80 16.40
N PRO A 18 22.56 13.18 15.61
CA PRO A 18 22.48 13.08 14.16
C PRO A 18 22.26 11.61 13.77
N CYS A 19 21.24 11.32 12.97
CA CYS A 19 21.11 10.02 12.32
C CYS A 19 22.34 9.82 11.43
N ARG A 20 23.31 9.01 11.89
CA ARG A 20 24.45 8.60 11.07
C ARG A 20 23.94 7.76 9.90
N CYS A 21 24.17 8.23 8.68
CA CYS A 21 23.95 7.48 7.43
C CYS A 21 24.66 6.12 7.48
N PRO A 22 23.94 4.99 7.29
CA PRO A 22 24.55 3.67 7.37
C PRO A 22 24.62 2.97 6.01
N PHE A 23 25.18 3.54 4.92
CA PHE A 23 25.45 2.76 3.69
C PHE A 23 26.65 3.23 2.87
N PRO A 24 27.34 2.29 2.19
CA PRO A 24 28.67 2.52 1.62
C PRO A 24 28.65 3.43 0.40
N GLU A 25 29.73 4.20 0.31
CA GLU A 25 30.12 5.05 -0.80
C GLU A 25 30.23 4.24 -2.10
N HIS A 26 29.61 4.74 -3.17
CA HIS A 26 30.07 4.39 -4.51
C HIS A 26 31.35 5.20 -4.75
N GLN A 27 32.49 4.70 -4.29
CA GLN A 27 33.77 5.30 -4.67
C GLN A 27 33.99 5.06 -6.16
N LEU A 28 34.13 6.15 -6.92
CA LEU A 28 34.79 6.14 -8.23
C LEU A 28 36.28 5.88 -7.98
N THR A 29 36.69 4.62 -7.88
CA THR A 29 38.12 4.30 -7.81
C THR A 29 38.72 4.39 -9.22
N ALA A 30 39.35 5.53 -9.49
CA ALA A 30 40.37 5.64 -10.51
C ALA A 30 41.66 5.02 -9.96
N HIS A 31 42.08 3.84 -10.42
CA HIS A 31 43.50 3.47 -10.50
C HIS A 31 43.74 2.40 -11.56
N ALA A 32 44.69 2.71 -12.44
CA ALA A 32 45.20 1.86 -13.49
C ALA A 32 46.14 0.80 -12.92
N GLN A 33 45.93 -0.47 -13.27
CA GLN A 33 46.99 -1.47 -13.38
C GLN A 33 46.54 -2.57 -14.35
N ALA A 34 47.35 -2.76 -15.39
CA ALA A 34 47.13 -3.72 -16.46
C ALA A 34 47.58 -5.13 -16.04
N SER A 35 46.80 -6.15 -16.42
CA SER A 35 47.22 -7.55 -16.63
C SER A 35 46.10 -8.33 -17.39
N PRO A 36 46.44 -9.42 -18.10
CA PRO A 36 45.95 -9.74 -19.46
C PRO A 36 44.61 -10.51 -19.52
N PRO A 37 43.97 -10.61 -20.71
CA PRO A 37 42.59 -11.08 -20.84
C PRO A 37 42.50 -12.61 -20.75
N HIS A 38 41.61 -13.11 -19.89
CA HIS A 38 41.11 -14.47 -19.97
C HIS A 38 39.90 -14.53 -20.92
N ALA A 39 39.99 -15.43 -21.89
CA ALA A 39 38.98 -15.66 -22.92
C ALA A 39 37.65 -16.14 -22.31
N ILE A 40 36.55 -15.51 -22.71
CA ILE A 40 35.19 -15.97 -22.45
C ILE A 40 34.73 -16.71 -23.71
N GLU A 41 34.56 -18.02 -23.60
CA GLU A 41 33.87 -18.80 -24.63
C GLU A 41 32.36 -18.50 -24.63
N PRO A 42 31.71 -18.48 -25.81
CA PRO A 42 30.31 -18.09 -25.94
C PRO A 42 29.37 -19.25 -25.56
N VAL A 43 28.54 -19.05 -24.54
CA VAL A 43 27.42 -19.96 -24.28
C VAL A 43 26.28 -19.62 -25.25
N THR A 44 26.09 -20.57 -26.16
CA THR A 44 25.06 -20.67 -27.20
C THR A 44 23.64 -20.40 -26.71
N ALA A 45 22.94 -19.54 -27.45
CA ALA A 45 21.52 -19.27 -27.33
C ALA A 45 20.67 -20.50 -27.67
N ARG A 46 19.59 -20.74 -26.91
CA ARG A 46 18.49 -21.63 -27.31
C ARG A 46 17.27 -20.77 -27.70
N PRO A 47 16.46 -21.22 -28.68
CA PRO A 47 15.52 -20.36 -29.39
C PRO A 47 14.20 -20.20 -28.64
N SER A 48 13.70 -18.97 -28.59
CA SER A 48 12.30 -18.66 -28.26
C SER A 48 11.39 -19.07 -29.42
N PRO A 49 10.27 -19.75 -29.19
CA PRO A 49 9.27 -19.91 -30.23
C PRO A 49 8.41 -18.63 -30.30
N GLU A 50 8.35 -18.08 -31.52
CA GLU A 50 7.45 -17.02 -31.95
C GLU A 50 5.99 -17.37 -31.62
N VAL A 51 5.24 -16.40 -31.10
CA VAL A 51 3.78 -16.45 -31.07
C VAL A 51 3.25 -15.16 -31.67
N GLU A 52 2.66 -15.32 -32.86
CA GLU A 52 1.98 -14.30 -33.63
C GLU A 52 0.84 -13.64 -32.85
N MET A 53 0.84 -12.32 -32.93
CA MET A 53 -0.23 -11.44 -32.47
C MET A 53 -1.41 -11.50 -33.46
N ARG A 54 -2.58 -12.00 -33.03
CA ARG A 54 -3.84 -11.69 -33.69
C ARG A 54 -4.98 -11.44 -32.71
N SER A 55 -5.49 -10.21 -32.82
CA SER A 55 -6.75 -9.68 -32.30
C SER A 55 -7.94 -10.60 -32.60
N ASN A 56 -8.83 -10.81 -31.62
CA ASN A 56 -10.27 -10.59 -31.79
C ASN A 56 -11.08 -10.71 -30.49
N TYR A 57 -11.90 -9.70 -30.26
CA TYR A 57 -13.03 -9.68 -29.32
C TYR A 57 -14.08 -10.74 -29.69
N GLY A 58 -14.73 -11.35 -28.70
CA GLY A 58 -15.99 -12.05 -28.92
C GLY A 58 -16.26 -13.26 -28.01
N ALA A 59 -17.40 -13.20 -27.34
CA ALA A 59 -17.95 -14.21 -26.45
C ALA A 59 -18.00 -15.66 -27.01
N ALA A 60 -17.66 -16.66 -26.19
CA ALA A 60 -18.22 -18.02 -26.26
C ALA A 60 -17.99 -18.75 -24.92
N ARG A 61 -19.04 -19.12 -24.18
CA ARG A 61 -19.79 -20.39 -24.28
C ARG A 61 -18.89 -21.63 -24.28
N LYS A 62 -18.90 -22.33 -23.14
CA LYS A 62 -18.28 -23.64 -22.95
C LYS A 62 -19.08 -24.72 -23.71
N SER A 63 -18.39 -25.48 -24.55
CA SER A 63 -18.83 -26.78 -25.08
C SER A 63 -17.59 -27.65 -25.26
N ASN A 64 -17.48 -28.72 -24.46
CA ASN A 64 -16.46 -29.76 -24.63
C ASN A 64 -17.08 -30.91 -25.43
N ALA A 65 -16.37 -31.35 -26.47
CA ALA A 65 -16.61 -32.57 -27.22
C ALA A 65 -15.79 -33.74 -26.63
N ILE A 66 -16.26 -34.94 -26.98
CA ILE A 66 -15.94 -36.27 -26.43
C ILE A 66 -14.85 -36.96 -27.27
N ILE A 67 -14.01 -37.80 -26.64
CA ILE A 67 -13.33 -38.94 -27.31
C ILE A 67 -13.67 -40.25 -26.55
N SER A 68 -13.95 -41.28 -27.35
CA SER A 68 -14.45 -42.65 -27.06
C SER A 68 -13.35 -43.64 -26.65
N GLY A 69 -13.62 -44.57 -25.72
CA GLY A 69 -13.75 -46.04 -25.94
C GLY A 69 -13.02 -46.80 -24.79
N HIS A 70 -13.35 -47.98 -24.25
CA HIS A 70 -14.16 -49.17 -24.56
C HIS A 70 -14.63 -49.82 -23.21
N GLY A 71 -15.83 -50.41 -23.09
CA GLY A 71 -16.00 -51.86 -22.94
C GLY A 71 -17.13 -52.25 -21.95
N LYS A 72 -18.10 -53.05 -22.41
CA LYS A 72 -19.37 -53.55 -21.77
C LYS A 72 -19.11 -54.73 -20.78
N PRO A 73 -20.08 -55.28 -19.97
CA PRO A 73 -21.54 -55.31 -20.21
C PRO A 73 -22.54 -55.15 -19.02
N ALA A 74 -23.75 -54.73 -19.42
CA ALA A 74 -25.12 -55.10 -19.00
C ALA A 74 -25.51 -55.22 -17.50
N SER A 75 -26.34 -54.28 -17.01
CA SER A 75 -27.77 -54.53 -16.71
C SER A 75 -28.51 -53.32 -16.11
N SER A 76 -29.80 -53.23 -16.44
CA SER A 76 -30.85 -52.34 -15.94
C SER A 76 -30.91 -50.90 -16.49
N GLU A 77 -31.88 -50.71 -17.38
CA GLU A 77 -32.39 -49.43 -17.85
C GLU A 77 -33.11 -48.69 -16.72
N ARG A 78 -32.58 -47.53 -16.32
CA ARG A 78 -33.38 -46.40 -15.85
C ARG A 78 -32.75 -45.11 -16.34
N ALA A 79 -33.32 -44.57 -17.41
CA ALA A 79 -32.96 -43.27 -17.96
C ALA A 79 -33.12 -42.17 -16.90
N LYS A 80 -32.01 -41.51 -16.54
CA LYS A 80 -31.99 -40.23 -15.82
C LYS A 80 -31.52 -39.13 -16.76
N THR A 81 -32.39 -38.72 -17.68
CA THR A 81 -32.26 -37.43 -18.38
C THR A 81 -32.77 -36.33 -17.45
N GLY A 82 -31.87 -35.76 -16.65
CA GLY A 82 -32.17 -34.66 -15.73
C GLY A 82 -31.21 -33.49 -15.93
N GLY A 83 -31.19 -32.89 -17.12
CA GLY A 83 -30.58 -31.58 -17.31
C GLY A 83 -31.30 -30.56 -16.43
N ARG A 84 -30.64 -30.08 -15.38
CA ARG A 84 -31.20 -29.12 -14.41
C ARG A 84 -31.55 -27.81 -15.14
N ARG A 85 -32.79 -27.68 -15.64
CA ARG A 85 -33.33 -26.42 -16.17
C ARG A 85 -33.13 -25.35 -15.08
N LYS A 86 -32.39 -24.30 -15.42
CA LYS A 86 -32.19 -23.14 -14.54
C LYS A 86 -33.57 -22.54 -14.25
N ARG A 87 -34.03 -22.59 -13.00
CA ARG A 87 -35.32 -22.01 -12.58
C ARG A 87 -35.33 -20.52 -12.97
N THR A 88 -36.41 -20.09 -13.61
CA THR A 88 -36.66 -18.67 -13.89
C THR A 88 -36.79 -17.93 -12.55
N MET A 89 -35.92 -16.95 -12.29
CA MET A 89 -35.98 -16.16 -11.06
C MET A 89 -37.31 -15.40 -10.98
N THR A 90 -37.91 -15.36 -9.79
CA THR A 90 -39.10 -14.54 -9.53
C THR A 90 -38.75 -13.06 -9.57
N GLU A 91 -39.76 -12.20 -9.76
CA GLU A 91 -39.55 -10.75 -9.75
C GLU A 91 -39.01 -10.24 -8.40
N GLU A 92 -39.46 -10.85 -7.30
CA GLU A 92 -38.95 -10.60 -5.95
C GLU A 92 -37.47 -10.99 -5.79
N GLU A 93 -37.07 -12.15 -6.32
CA GLU A 93 -35.67 -12.58 -6.32
C GLU A 93 -34.79 -11.62 -7.13
N ARG A 94 -35.29 -11.09 -8.25
CA ARG A 94 -34.59 -10.09 -9.06
C ARG A 94 -34.42 -8.78 -8.31
N ARG A 95 -35.46 -8.28 -7.64
CA ARG A 95 -35.40 -7.06 -6.82
C ARG A 95 -34.41 -7.22 -5.67
N ALA A 96 -34.46 -8.34 -4.95
CA ALA A 96 -33.51 -8.63 -3.87
C ALA A 96 -32.06 -8.68 -4.38
N ILE A 97 -31.81 -9.29 -5.55
CA ILE A 97 -30.47 -9.30 -6.17
C ILE A 97 -30.06 -7.87 -6.58
N ALA A 98 -30.97 -7.06 -7.12
CA ALA A 98 -30.70 -5.67 -7.48
C ALA A 98 -30.35 -4.82 -6.25
N ASP A 99 -31.13 -4.93 -5.16
CA ASP A 99 -30.86 -4.25 -3.89
C ASP A 99 -29.49 -4.68 -3.31
N THR A 100 -29.18 -5.98 -3.30
CA THR A 100 -27.86 -6.47 -2.85
C THR A 100 -26.72 -6.01 -3.76
N ARG A 101 -26.95 -5.86 -5.08
CA ARG A 101 -25.95 -5.30 -6.00
C ARG A 101 -25.71 -3.81 -5.76
N GLN A 102 -26.76 -3.07 -5.40
CA GLN A 102 -26.67 -1.64 -5.11
C GLN A 102 -25.95 -1.37 -3.78
N ILE A 103 -26.28 -2.12 -2.73
CA ILE A 103 -25.77 -1.88 -1.37
C ILE A 103 -24.49 -2.69 -1.08
N GLY A 104 -24.32 -3.83 -1.75
CA GLY A 104 -23.21 -4.76 -1.53
C GLY A 104 -23.51 -5.82 -0.45
N ALA A 105 -22.87 -6.99 -0.59
CA ALA A 105 -22.89 -8.03 0.42
C ALA A 105 -21.94 -7.71 1.58
N CYS A 106 -22.29 -8.10 2.81
CA CYS A 106 -21.42 -7.94 3.97
C CYS A 106 -20.20 -8.88 3.92
N ILE A 107 -19.14 -8.56 4.68
CA ILE A 107 -17.89 -9.35 4.75
C ILE A 107 -18.19 -10.83 5.00
N ARG A 108 -19.01 -11.13 6.01
CA ARG A 108 -19.42 -12.50 6.35
C ARG A 108 -20.03 -13.23 5.18
N CYS A 109 -21.10 -12.67 4.60
CA CYS A 109 -21.82 -13.34 3.53
C CYS A 109 -20.94 -13.50 2.29
N ARG A 110 -20.05 -12.53 2.01
CA ARG A 110 -19.13 -12.63 0.87
C ARG A 110 -18.09 -13.72 1.07
N MET A 111 -17.37 -13.71 2.19
CA MET A 111 -16.29 -14.66 2.48
C MET A 111 -16.81 -16.09 2.67
N GLN A 112 -18.03 -16.27 3.20
CA GLN A 112 -18.68 -17.58 3.31
C GLN A 112 -19.52 -17.95 2.07
N ARG A 113 -19.61 -17.09 1.05
CA ARG A 113 -20.44 -17.26 -0.15
C ARG A 113 -21.92 -17.53 0.16
N LEU A 114 -22.44 -16.90 1.21
CA LEU A 114 -23.85 -16.93 1.58
C LEU A 114 -24.64 -15.89 0.79
N LYS A 115 -25.96 -16.11 0.64
CA LYS A 115 -26.88 -15.07 0.16
C LYS A 115 -26.94 -13.95 1.20
N CYS A 116 -26.74 -12.70 0.80
CA CYS A 116 -26.83 -11.54 1.68
C CYS A 116 -28.19 -10.84 1.47
N ASP A 117 -29.19 -11.19 2.28
CA ASP A 117 -30.54 -10.65 2.18
C ASP A 117 -30.63 -9.29 2.87
N VAL A 118 -30.78 -8.21 2.10
CA VAL A 118 -30.92 -6.84 2.64
C VAL A 118 -32.21 -6.74 3.47
N ASN A 119 -32.12 -6.11 4.64
CA ASN A 119 -33.29 -5.78 5.43
C ASN A 119 -34.00 -4.57 4.79
N PRO A 120 -35.26 -4.70 4.32
CA PRO A 120 -35.98 -3.58 3.71
C PRO A 120 -36.28 -2.46 4.71
N ASP A 121 -36.45 -2.79 5.99
CA ASP A 121 -36.82 -1.85 7.05
C ASP A 121 -35.61 -1.07 7.58
N ASP A 122 -34.41 -1.67 7.50
CA ASP A 122 -33.15 -1.04 7.87
C ASP A 122 -32.04 -1.46 6.90
N ARG A 123 -31.90 -0.67 5.83
CA ARG A 123 -30.91 -0.92 4.76
C ARG A 123 -29.46 -0.75 5.23
N GLN A 124 -29.22 0.04 6.29
CA GLN A 124 -27.87 0.26 6.83
C GLN A 124 -27.50 -0.77 7.90
N GLY A 125 -28.49 -1.30 8.63
CA GLY A 125 -28.31 -2.32 9.64
C GLY A 125 -27.96 -3.71 9.12
N PRO A 126 -27.96 -4.71 10.01
CA PRO A 126 -27.55 -6.07 9.67
C PRO A 126 -28.46 -6.68 8.60
N CYS A 127 -27.85 -7.45 7.69
CA CYS A 127 -28.61 -8.21 6.70
C CYS A 127 -29.41 -9.31 7.40
N LEU A 128 -30.57 -9.69 6.85
CA LEU A 128 -31.46 -10.70 7.44
C LEU A 128 -30.74 -12.04 7.63
N THR A 129 -29.77 -12.36 6.76
CA THR A 129 -28.94 -13.57 6.86
C THR A 129 -28.01 -13.55 8.07
N CYS A 130 -27.51 -12.38 8.47
CA CYS A 130 -26.70 -12.22 9.68
C CYS A 130 -27.58 -12.09 10.92
N SER A 131 -28.74 -11.44 10.83
CA SER A 131 -29.67 -11.32 11.97
C SER A 131 -30.27 -12.64 12.41
N ARG A 132 -30.36 -13.63 11.51
CA ARG A 132 -30.84 -15.00 11.81
C ARG A 132 -29.76 -15.92 12.40
N VAL A 133 -28.53 -15.43 12.53
CA VAL A 133 -27.47 -16.23 13.14
C VAL A 133 -27.80 -16.39 14.62
N ASP A 134 -27.84 -17.64 15.05
CA ASP A 134 -27.86 -17.94 16.47
C ASP A 134 -26.53 -17.52 17.11
N MET A 135 -26.57 -16.43 17.86
CA MET A 135 -25.41 -15.85 18.57
C MET A 135 -24.93 -16.76 19.70
N SER A 136 -25.74 -17.73 20.13
CA SER A 136 -25.31 -18.78 21.08
C SER A 136 -24.63 -19.96 20.37
N SER A 137 -24.67 -20.01 19.03
CA SER A 137 -24.06 -21.07 18.26
C SER A 137 -22.55 -20.92 18.19
N ALA A 138 -21.87 -21.81 18.90
CA ALA A 138 -20.43 -21.93 18.85
C ALA A 138 -19.89 -22.36 17.46
N LYS A 139 -20.74 -22.69 16.47
CA LYS A 139 -20.37 -23.02 15.08
C LYS A 139 -20.27 -21.82 14.15
N VAL A 140 -20.60 -20.61 14.61
CA VAL A 140 -20.55 -19.39 13.80
C VAL A 140 -19.62 -18.34 14.41
N VAL A 141 -18.81 -17.70 13.57
CA VAL A 141 -18.02 -16.50 13.95
C VAL A 141 -19.00 -15.34 14.17
N HIS A 142 -19.26 -14.99 15.42
CA HIS A 142 -20.27 -13.99 15.81
C HIS A 142 -19.67 -12.66 16.31
N ARG A 143 -18.36 -12.60 16.55
CA ARG A 143 -17.64 -11.41 17.07
C ARG A 143 -17.46 -10.26 16.08
N GLN A 144 -17.96 -10.40 14.85
CA GLN A 144 -17.97 -9.31 13.90
C GLN A 144 -19.40 -8.99 13.48
N PRO A 145 -19.84 -7.73 13.62
CA PRO A 145 -21.15 -7.34 13.18
C PRO A 145 -21.24 -7.38 11.65
N CYS A 146 -22.47 -7.35 11.15
CA CYS A 146 -22.74 -7.39 9.72
C CYS A 146 -22.32 -6.08 9.04
N ILE A 147 -21.07 -6.03 8.56
CA ILE A 147 -20.49 -4.83 7.94
C ILE A 147 -20.37 -5.00 6.42
N ARG A 148 -20.74 -3.96 5.69
CA ARG A 148 -20.68 -3.90 4.23
C ARG A 148 -19.53 -3.01 3.78
N THR A 149 -18.37 -3.63 3.56
CA THR A 149 -17.19 -3.02 2.93
C THR A 149 -16.56 -4.03 1.99
N LYS A 150 -15.79 -3.58 1.01
CA LYS A 150 -15.03 -4.44 0.09
C LYS A 150 -13.54 -4.23 0.24
N LEU A 151 -12.75 -5.30 0.01
CA LEU A 151 -11.31 -5.14 -0.11
C LEU A 151 -10.96 -4.19 -1.26
N SER A 152 -11.74 -4.19 -2.34
CA SER A 152 -11.61 -3.22 -3.44
C SER A 152 -11.78 -1.75 -3.02
N ASP A 153 -12.32 -1.47 -1.83
CA ASP A 153 -12.48 -0.10 -1.30
C ASP A 153 -11.24 0.37 -0.52
N VAL A 154 -10.26 -0.52 -0.29
CA VAL A 154 -8.95 -0.15 0.24
C VAL A 154 -8.24 0.68 -0.81
N VAL A 155 -7.60 1.76 -0.39
CA VAL A 155 -6.75 2.61 -1.23
C VAL A 155 -5.39 2.73 -0.54
N LEU A 156 -4.34 2.28 -1.21
CA LEU A 156 -2.95 2.39 -0.73
C LEU A 156 -2.18 3.54 -1.39
N TYR A 157 -2.85 4.50 -2.02
CA TYR A 157 -2.17 5.56 -2.76
C TYR A 157 -2.89 6.89 -2.59
N ARG A 158 -2.17 7.98 -2.83
CA ARG A 158 -2.80 9.30 -2.97
C ARG A 158 -3.13 9.53 -4.44
N ASP A 159 -4.35 9.97 -4.71
CA ASP A 159 -4.73 10.43 -6.05
C ASP A 159 -3.95 11.73 -6.38
N PRO A 160 -3.13 11.74 -7.45
CA PRO A 160 -2.40 12.93 -7.88
C PRO A 160 -3.31 14.13 -8.12
N ASN A 161 -4.54 13.90 -8.59
CA ASN A 161 -5.48 14.98 -8.94
C ASN A 161 -6.03 15.71 -7.71
N THR A 162 -5.97 15.08 -6.53
CA THR A 162 -6.40 15.67 -5.25
C THR A 162 -5.25 16.41 -4.56
N ALA A 163 -4.00 16.24 -5.03
CA ALA A 163 -2.82 16.78 -4.37
C ALA A 163 -2.49 18.24 -4.77
N SER A 164 -2.91 18.67 -5.95
CA SER A 164 -2.55 19.95 -6.56
C SER A 164 -3.52 21.10 -6.26
N GLY A 165 -4.73 20.84 -5.73
CA GLY A 165 -5.78 21.87 -5.57
C GLY A 165 -6.35 22.41 -6.90
N GLU A 166 -5.60 22.25 -7.99
CA GLU A 166 -6.01 22.45 -9.36
C GLU A 166 -6.49 21.11 -9.91
N THR A 167 -7.69 21.12 -10.49
CA THR A 167 -8.31 19.93 -11.10
C THR A 167 -7.57 19.61 -12.39
N TRP A 168 -6.39 19.01 -12.29
CA TRP A 168 -5.76 18.37 -13.44
C TRP A 168 -6.65 17.18 -13.80
N GLY A 169 -7.44 17.37 -14.86
CA GLY A 169 -8.44 16.37 -15.24
C GLY A 169 -7.77 15.08 -15.69
N SER A 170 -8.13 13.96 -15.04
CA SER A 170 -7.71 12.59 -15.36
C SER A 170 -6.19 12.31 -15.32
N PRO A 171 -5.76 11.11 -14.87
CA PRO A 171 -4.35 10.66 -14.91
C PRO A 171 -3.67 10.71 -16.30
N ALA A 172 -4.43 11.00 -17.37
CA ALA A 172 -4.00 11.07 -18.76
C ALA A 172 -3.51 12.47 -19.21
N LYS A 173 -3.58 13.50 -18.37
CA LYS A 173 -3.07 14.84 -18.71
C LYS A 173 -2.00 15.30 -17.74
N VAL A 174 -0.86 14.60 -17.77
CA VAL A 174 0.38 15.18 -17.27
C VAL A 174 0.73 16.35 -18.20
N PRO A 175 0.79 17.61 -17.72
CA PRO A 175 1.17 18.72 -18.57
C PRO A 175 2.61 18.52 -19.02
N GLY A 176 2.81 18.35 -20.32
CA GLY A 176 4.14 18.52 -20.91
C GLY A 176 4.53 19.99 -20.88
N PRO A 177 5.83 20.30 -21.00
CA PRO A 177 6.26 21.67 -21.19
C PRO A 177 5.60 22.28 -22.43
N ARG A 178 5.28 23.57 -22.38
CA ARG A 178 4.61 24.28 -23.47
C ARG A 178 5.52 24.51 -24.67
N LEU A 179 6.80 24.75 -24.39
CA LEU A 179 7.81 25.09 -25.40
C LEU A 179 9.13 24.41 -25.05
N TRP A 180 9.69 23.71 -26.02
CA TRP A 180 11.01 23.08 -25.90
C TRP A 180 12.13 24.05 -26.25
N ASP A 181 13.28 23.90 -25.59
CA ASP A 181 14.49 24.67 -25.86
C ASP A 181 15.45 23.86 -26.75
N GLY A 182 15.30 24.02 -28.06
CA GLY A 182 16.04 23.26 -29.08
C GLY A 182 15.66 21.78 -29.13
N ASP A 183 16.21 21.03 -30.08
CA ASP A 183 15.86 19.61 -30.35
C ASP A 183 16.76 18.58 -29.65
N ASN A 184 17.73 19.05 -28.86
CA ASN A 184 18.68 18.18 -28.18
C ASN A 184 18.00 17.32 -27.11
N THR A 185 18.18 16.01 -27.26
CA THR A 185 17.70 15.01 -26.32
C THR A 185 18.89 14.38 -25.60
N TYR A 186 18.73 14.15 -24.29
CA TYR A 186 19.76 13.58 -23.44
C TYR A 186 19.25 12.28 -22.82
N ARG A 187 20.06 11.22 -22.92
CA ARG A 187 19.80 9.94 -22.28
C ARG A 187 20.56 9.88 -20.95
N ILE A 188 19.83 9.81 -19.84
CA ILE A 188 20.39 9.88 -18.48
C ILE A 188 19.91 8.71 -17.61
N ASN A 189 20.56 8.51 -16.48
CA ASN A 189 20.21 7.49 -15.50
C ASN A 189 19.55 8.12 -14.28
N LEU A 190 18.35 7.63 -13.95
CA LEU A 190 17.57 7.99 -12.78
C LEU A 190 17.76 6.95 -11.68
N VAL A 191 18.01 7.41 -10.46
CA VAL A 191 18.09 6.54 -9.28
C VAL A 191 17.19 7.05 -8.18
N MET A 192 16.45 6.14 -7.55
CA MET A 192 15.55 6.41 -6.45
C MET A 192 16.20 5.91 -5.16
N ARG A 193 16.34 6.81 -4.17
CA ARG A 193 17.06 6.49 -2.93
C ARG A 193 16.39 5.31 -2.22
N GLY A 194 17.21 4.32 -1.84
CA GLY A 194 16.74 3.20 -1.02
C GLY A 194 15.79 2.22 -1.71
N LEU A 195 15.51 2.38 -3.01
CA LEU A 195 14.57 1.53 -3.73
C LEU A 195 15.27 0.35 -4.42
N CYS A 196 16.16 0.63 -5.37
CA CYS A 196 16.84 -0.38 -6.17
C CYS A 196 18.23 0.13 -6.58
N SER A 197 19.22 -0.77 -6.65
CA SER A 197 20.58 -0.48 -7.10
C SER A 197 20.68 -0.31 -8.61
N VAL A 198 19.76 -0.91 -9.37
CA VAL A 198 19.68 -0.77 -10.81
C VAL A 198 19.14 0.64 -11.13
N PRO A 199 19.82 1.45 -11.94
CA PRO A 199 19.28 2.73 -12.39
C PRO A 199 18.27 2.53 -13.54
N MET A 200 17.26 3.39 -13.63
CA MET A 200 16.39 3.44 -14.80
C MET A 200 16.94 4.44 -15.82
N THR A 201 17.08 4.05 -17.08
CA THR A 201 17.47 5.00 -18.13
C THR A 201 16.24 5.73 -18.68
N ILE A 202 16.33 7.05 -18.77
CA ILE A 202 15.26 7.93 -19.28
C ILE A 202 15.82 8.89 -20.33
N GLU A 203 14.94 9.40 -21.18
CA GLU A 203 15.27 10.42 -22.18
C GLU A 203 14.59 11.74 -21.84
N VAL A 204 15.39 12.80 -21.79
CA VAL A 204 14.96 14.12 -21.35
C VAL A 204 15.35 15.20 -22.34
N ARG A 205 14.59 16.29 -22.33
CA ARG A 205 14.81 17.46 -23.17
C ARG A 205 14.59 18.73 -22.35
N ARG A 206 15.37 19.76 -22.66
CA ARG A 206 15.28 21.07 -22.00
C ARG A 206 14.04 21.81 -22.52
N PHE A 207 13.34 22.51 -21.63
CA PHE A 207 12.19 23.35 -21.98
C PHE A 207 12.41 24.81 -21.57
N VAL A 208 11.63 25.71 -22.18
CA VAL A 208 11.64 27.13 -21.84
C VAL A 208 10.72 27.36 -20.65
N GLU A 209 11.29 27.85 -19.54
CA GLU A 209 10.55 28.13 -18.31
C GLU A 209 9.41 29.13 -18.54
N SER A 210 8.21 28.78 -18.11
CA SER A 210 7.04 29.65 -18.08
C SER A 210 6.70 30.06 -16.64
N PRO A 211 6.05 31.22 -16.43
CA PRO A 211 5.53 31.58 -15.12
C PRO A 211 4.65 30.47 -14.52
N GLY A 212 5.01 30.01 -13.32
CA GLY A 212 4.32 28.92 -12.62
C GLY A 212 5.04 27.57 -12.67
N ASP A 213 6.01 27.37 -13.57
CA ASP A 213 6.77 26.14 -13.63
C ASP A 213 7.63 25.96 -12.37
N GLN A 214 7.62 24.74 -11.83
CA GLN A 214 8.42 24.39 -10.66
C GLN A 214 9.77 23.85 -11.13
N VAL A 215 10.81 24.69 -11.08
CA VAL A 215 12.19 24.31 -11.43
C VAL A 215 13.11 24.12 -10.22
N ASN A 216 12.64 24.49 -9.03
CA ASN A 216 13.42 24.37 -7.80
C ASN A 216 13.12 23.07 -7.06
N TYR A 217 14.16 22.32 -6.71
CA TYR A 217 14.06 21.21 -5.78
C TYR A 217 13.94 21.74 -4.35
N ARG A 218 12.87 21.37 -3.65
CA ARG A 218 12.58 21.79 -2.27
C ARG A 218 13.00 20.71 -1.29
N TRP A 219 13.60 21.11 -0.18
CA TRP A 219 14.04 20.19 0.87
C TRP A 219 14.04 20.88 2.24
N LEU A 220 13.89 20.09 3.30
CA LEU A 220 13.98 20.55 4.67
C LEU A 220 15.43 20.45 5.14
N ASP A 221 16.01 21.56 5.59
CA ASP A 221 17.33 21.56 6.21
C ASP A 221 17.19 21.15 7.68
N GLU A 222 17.62 19.94 8.02
CA GLU A 222 17.46 19.39 9.37
C GLU A 222 18.24 20.17 10.44
N GLY A 223 19.34 20.84 10.06
CA GLY A 223 20.15 21.63 10.99
C GLY A 223 19.47 22.94 11.40
N SER A 224 18.74 23.56 10.47
CA SER A 224 18.04 24.85 10.69
C SER A 224 16.53 24.73 10.88
N GLY A 225 15.92 23.62 10.48
CA GLY A 225 14.47 23.43 10.44
C GLY A 225 13.77 24.22 9.33
N GLU A 226 14.52 24.87 8.43
CA GLU A 226 13.96 25.71 7.37
C GLU A 226 13.86 24.96 6.03
N VAL A 227 12.83 25.29 5.24
CA VAL A 227 12.70 24.78 3.87
C VAL A 227 13.62 25.58 2.95
N ARG A 228 14.55 24.86 2.31
CA ARG A 228 15.51 25.40 1.35
C ARG A 228 15.16 24.97 -0.09
N LYS A 229 15.79 25.65 -1.05
CA LYS A 229 15.58 25.43 -2.48
C LYS A 229 16.92 25.28 -3.19
N THR A 230 16.99 24.31 -4.08
CA THR A 230 18.11 24.10 -5.01
C THR A 230 17.60 24.39 -6.42
N ALA A 231 18.16 25.42 -7.06
CA ALA A 231 17.81 25.76 -8.45
C ALA A 231 18.35 24.69 -9.40
N LEU A 232 17.51 24.24 -10.33
CA LEU A 232 17.83 23.22 -11.32
C LEU A 232 17.43 23.71 -12.71
N GLU A 233 18.01 23.08 -13.72
CA GLU A 233 17.71 23.38 -15.11
C GLU A 233 16.36 22.75 -15.53
N PRO A 234 15.61 23.40 -16.44
CA PRO A 234 14.26 23.01 -16.83
C PRO A 234 14.28 21.82 -17.80
N TYR A 235 14.40 20.61 -17.28
CA TYR A 235 14.29 19.37 -18.08
C TYR A 235 12.99 18.63 -17.80
N ALA A 236 12.45 18.01 -18.85
CA ALA A 236 11.28 17.14 -18.81
C ALA A 236 11.52 15.87 -19.64
N LEU A 237 10.72 14.83 -19.42
CA LEU A 237 10.73 13.62 -20.23
C LEU A 237 10.34 13.93 -21.69
N VAL A 238 11.06 13.33 -22.64
CA VAL A 238 10.75 13.45 -24.08
C VAL A 238 9.37 12.89 -24.40
N SER A 239 9.07 11.70 -23.85
CA SER A 239 7.82 10.99 -24.10
C SER A 239 7.33 10.29 -22.84
N VAL A 240 6.28 10.85 -22.23
CA VAL A 240 5.60 10.26 -21.05
C VAL A 240 5.12 8.83 -21.36
N ASN A 241 4.65 8.58 -22.58
CA ASN A 241 4.12 7.27 -22.99
C ASN A 241 5.20 6.21 -23.13
N GLU A 242 6.35 6.55 -23.71
CA GLU A 242 7.48 5.61 -23.86
C GLU A 242 8.14 5.37 -22.51
N THR A 243 8.35 6.43 -21.72
CA THR A 243 8.86 6.29 -20.35
C THR A 243 7.91 5.44 -19.50
N ARG A 244 6.59 5.53 -19.68
CA ARG A 244 5.63 4.64 -18.99
C ARG A 244 5.83 3.17 -19.34
N LYS A 245 6.02 2.84 -20.63
CA LYS A 245 6.29 1.44 -21.05
C LYS A 245 7.58 0.93 -20.43
N ALA A 246 8.65 1.73 -20.55
CA ALA A 246 9.94 1.42 -19.95
C ALA A 246 9.84 1.29 -18.42
N PHE A 247 8.99 2.08 -17.77
CA PHE A 247 8.78 2.01 -16.33
C PHE A 247 8.04 0.73 -15.91
N ASP A 248 7.00 0.31 -16.63
CA ASP A 248 6.30 -0.96 -16.33
C ASP A 248 7.26 -2.14 -16.49
N GLU A 249 8.06 -2.17 -17.57
CA GLU A 249 9.13 -3.17 -17.78
C GLU A 249 10.19 -3.14 -16.67
N TYR A 250 10.57 -1.94 -16.23
CA TYR A 250 11.52 -1.74 -15.15
C TYR A 250 10.98 -2.26 -13.81
N VAL A 251 9.69 -2.06 -13.51
CA VAL A 251 9.03 -2.64 -12.31
C VAL A 251 9.00 -4.15 -12.40
N GLU A 252 8.61 -4.71 -13.54
CA GLU A 252 8.58 -6.15 -13.80
C GLU A 252 9.95 -6.80 -13.55
N ALA A 253 11.02 -6.19 -14.04
CA ALA A 253 12.37 -6.72 -13.92
C ALA A 253 12.98 -6.57 -12.51
N ASN A 254 12.62 -5.54 -11.75
CA ASN A 254 13.37 -5.15 -10.54
C ASN A 254 12.59 -5.24 -9.23
N ALA A 255 11.28 -5.51 -9.24
CA ALA A 255 10.48 -5.56 -8.01
C ALA A 255 11.00 -6.56 -6.96
N VAL A 256 11.35 -7.78 -7.39
CA VAL A 256 11.88 -8.83 -6.49
C VAL A 256 13.28 -8.46 -6.00
N GLY A 257 14.17 -8.02 -6.89
CA GLY A 257 15.54 -7.60 -6.52
C GLY A 257 15.56 -6.42 -5.54
N SER A 258 14.66 -5.45 -5.71
CA SER A 258 14.47 -4.36 -4.74
C SER A 258 14.06 -4.85 -3.36
N TRP A 259 13.21 -5.88 -3.31
CA TRP A 259 12.81 -6.51 -2.04
C TRP A 259 13.99 -7.21 -1.36
N GLU A 260 14.80 -7.94 -2.11
CA GLU A 260 16.05 -8.55 -1.64
C GLU A 260 17.04 -7.52 -1.11
N GLU A 261 17.21 -6.40 -1.80
CA GLU A 261 18.06 -5.31 -1.33
C GLU A 261 17.53 -4.73 -0.01
N LYS A 262 16.22 -4.51 0.10
CA LYS A 262 15.60 -3.97 1.32
C LYS A 262 15.85 -4.87 2.53
N THR A 263 15.73 -6.19 2.35
CA THR A 263 15.98 -7.15 3.45
C THR A 263 17.44 -7.20 3.90
N LYS A 264 18.38 -6.82 3.02
CA LYS A 264 19.83 -6.74 3.30
C LYS A 264 20.27 -5.42 3.91
N ARG A 265 19.59 -4.31 3.60
CA ARG A 265 19.95 -2.96 4.08
C ARG A 265 19.94 -2.89 5.61
N GLY A 266 18.88 -3.38 6.26
CA GLY A 266 18.81 -3.31 7.73
C GLY A 266 18.43 -1.91 8.27
N ASP A 267 17.84 -1.07 7.42
CA ASP A 267 17.48 0.33 7.68
C ASP A 267 16.06 0.51 8.23
N ALA A 268 15.41 -0.58 8.66
CA ALA A 268 14.07 -0.57 9.26
C ALA A 268 14.08 -1.35 10.57
N ASN A 269 12.99 -1.23 11.34
CA ASN A 269 12.82 -2.02 12.55
C ASN A 269 12.96 -3.53 12.25
N GLN A 270 13.69 -4.25 13.11
CA GLN A 270 14.00 -5.67 12.91
C GLN A 270 12.74 -6.51 12.69
N LEU A 271 11.65 -6.23 13.42
CA LEU A 271 10.39 -6.96 13.27
C LEU A 271 9.84 -6.80 11.84
N ILE A 272 9.87 -5.59 11.29
CA ILE A 272 9.40 -5.31 9.93
C ILE A 272 10.31 -6.03 8.93
N LEU A 273 11.64 -5.92 9.08
CA LEU A 273 12.59 -6.59 8.21
C LEU A 273 12.40 -8.11 8.19
N ASP A 274 12.09 -8.72 9.34
CA ASP A 274 11.82 -10.14 9.44
C ASP A 274 10.55 -10.53 8.67
N HIS A 275 9.50 -9.71 8.67
CA HIS A 275 8.31 -9.93 7.85
C HIS A 275 8.60 -9.80 6.35
N TYR A 276 9.42 -8.82 5.95
CA TYR A 276 9.90 -8.69 4.58
C TYR A 276 10.69 -9.93 4.13
N LYS A 277 11.60 -10.43 4.97
CA LYS A 277 12.38 -11.65 4.71
C LYS A 277 11.49 -12.88 4.58
N ASN A 278 10.61 -13.13 5.54
CA ASN A 278 9.75 -14.30 5.51
C ASN A 278 8.75 -14.27 4.35
N ALA A 279 8.25 -13.09 3.95
CA ALA A 279 7.41 -12.95 2.77
C ALA A 279 8.17 -13.31 1.47
N LEU A 280 9.43 -12.90 1.34
CA LEU A 280 10.28 -13.23 0.20
C LEU A 280 10.64 -14.71 0.17
N GLU A 281 11.03 -15.29 1.30
CA GLU A 281 11.31 -16.72 1.40
C GLU A 281 10.07 -17.54 1.06
N HIS A 282 8.90 -17.15 1.55
CA HIS A 282 7.64 -17.80 1.20
C HIS A 282 7.34 -17.68 -0.29
N TYR A 283 7.52 -16.50 -0.90
CA TYR A 283 7.39 -16.32 -2.34
C TYR A 283 8.29 -17.28 -3.14
N ASN A 284 9.55 -17.45 -2.72
CA ASN A 284 10.50 -18.35 -3.37
C ASN A 284 10.19 -19.84 -3.15
N ARG A 285 9.55 -20.20 -2.03
CA ARG A 285 9.17 -21.59 -1.70
C ARG A 285 7.86 -22.02 -2.35
N VAL A 286 6.92 -21.09 -2.55
CA VAL A 286 5.62 -21.39 -3.14
C VAL A 286 5.82 -21.80 -4.61
N ASN A 287 5.66 -23.09 -4.87
CA ASN A 287 5.77 -23.66 -6.21
C ASN A 287 4.54 -23.31 -7.07
N ASP A 288 4.80 -23.02 -8.35
CA ASP A 288 3.82 -22.59 -9.36
C ASP A 288 2.66 -23.59 -9.56
N ALA A 289 2.72 -24.84 -9.09
CA ALA A 289 1.69 -25.84 -9.39
C ALA A 289 0.48 -25.83 -8.43
N GLU A 290 0.68 -25.68 -7.11
CA GLU A 290 -0.40 -25.87 -6.11
C GLU A 290 -0.96 -24.57 -5.55
N ASN A 291 -0.14 -23.51 -5.47
CA ASN A 291 -0.48 -22.25 -4.83
C ASN A 291 -0.17 -21.03 -5.73
N VAL A 292 -0.46 -21.15 -7.04
CA VAL A 292 -0.29 -20.09 -8.05
C VAL A 292 -0.81 -18.72 -7.58
N VAL A 293 -1.97 -18.71 -6.90
CA VAL A 293 -2.62 -17.47 -6.46
C VAL A 293 -1.83 -16.79 -5.35
N ASP A 294 -1.20 -17.54 -4.45
CA ASP A 294 -0.40 -17.01 -3.36
C ASP A 294 0.89 -16.36 -3.89
N GLN A 295 1.60 -17.08 -4.76
CA GLN A 295 2.81 -16.57 -5.39
C GLN A 295 2.53 -15.33 -6.25
N ARG A 296 1.45 -15.37 -7.07
CA ARG A 296 1.02 -14.22 -7.88
C ARG A 296 0.65 -13.02 -7.00
N LEU A 297 -0.07 -13.24 -5.89
CA LEU A 297 -0.41 -12.17 -4.96
C LEU A 297 0.84 -11.50 -4.37
N LEU A 298 1.82 -12.30 -3.92
CA LEU A 298 3.09 -11.77 -3.38
C LEU A 298 3.88 -11.01 -4.44
N LEU A 299 4.03 -11.57 -5.65
CA LEU A 299 4.72 -10.90 -6.75
C LEU A 299 4.08 -9.55 -7.09
N ASN A 300 2.75 -9.53 -7.25
CA ASN A 300 2.02 -8.30 -7.54
C ASN A 300 2.11 -7.30 -6.38
N PHE A 301 2.18 -7.78 -5.14
CA PHE A 301 2.42 -6.92 -3.99
C PHE A 301 3.83 -6.32 -3.99
N PHE A 302 4.86 -7.08 -4.37
CA PHE A 302 6.23 -6.56 -4.51
C PHE A 302 6.29 -5.48 -5.60
N LYS A 303 5.61 -5.69 -6.73
CA LYS A 303 5.49 -4.71 -7.82
C LYS A 303 4.72 -3.46 -7.39
N LEU A 304 3.62 -3.64 -6.67
CA LEU A 304 2.84 -2.54 -6.10
C LEU A 304 3.70 -1.69 -5.15
N ARG A 305 4.39 -2.33 -4.20
CA ARG A 305 5.31 -1.65 -3.28
C ARG A 305 6.37 -0.87 -4.06
N PHE A 306 7.02 -1.52 -5.03
CA PHE A 306 8.06 -0.88 -5.83
C PHE A 306 7.55 0.42 -6.46
N ALA A 307 6.39 0.36 -7.13
CA ALA A 307 5.77 1.51 -7.77
C ALA A 307 5.37 2.60 -6.74
N LEU A 308 4.80 2.21 -5.60
CA LEU A 308 4.45 3.16 -4.53
C LEU A 308 5.66 3.95 -4.06
N HIS A 309 6.80 3.29 -3.83
CA HIS A 309 7.99 3.93 -3.26
C HIS A 309 8.75 4.82 -4.22
N VAL A 310 8.54 4.68 -5.53
CA VAL A 310 9.17 5.55 -6.53
C VAL A 310 8.86 7.03 -6.28
N SER A 311 7.62 7.34 -5.89
CA SER A 311 7.21 8.72 -5.63
C SER A 311 7.53 9.22 -4.22
N MET A 312 7.97 8.33 -3.31
CA MET A 312 8.21 8.68 -1.90
C MET A 312 9.64 9.09 -1.61
N HIS A 313 10.60 8.60 -2.42
CA HIS A 313 12.01 8.76 -2.13
C HIS A 313 12.65 9.83 -2.99
N PRO A 314 13.56 10.65 -2.41
CA PRO A 314 14.41 11.54 -3.21
C PRO A 314 15.11 10.77 -4.33
N SER A 315 15.11 11.36 -5.52
CA SER A 315 15.78 10.80 -6.69
C SER A 315 16.84 11.75 -7.21
N TRP A 316 17.84 11.18 -7.88
CA TRP A 316 18.90 11.94 -8.53
C TRP A 316 19.19 11.39 -9.92
N VAL A 317 19.79 12.23 -10.75
CA VAL A 317 20.19 11.90 -12.11
C VAL A 317 21.69 11.90 -12.25
N TYR A 318 22.20 11.08 -13.16
CA TYR A 318 23.60 11.12 -13.58
C TYR A 318 23.75 10.62 -15.02
N ASP A 319 24.85 11.02 -15.66
CA ASP A 319 25.27 10.47 -16.94
C ASP A 319 26.42 9.49 -16.71
N ARG A 320 26.24 8.23 -17.15
CA ARG A 320 27.25 7.18 -16.99
C ARG A 320 28.45 7.42 -17.92
N ASN A 321 28.29 8.17 -19.00
CA ASN A 321 29.28 8.34 -20.04
C ASN A 321 30.25 9.49 -19.79
N THR A 322 29.84 10.52 -19.03
CA THR A 322 30.61 11.76 -18.89
C THR A 322 31.73 11.67 -17.86
N LYS A 323 31.75 10.62 -17.01
CA LYS A 323 32.62 10.51 -15.82
C LYS A 323 32.64 11.77 -14.93
N SER A 324 31.69 12.67 -15.13
CA SER A 324 31.58 13.94 -14.43
C SER A 324 30.63 13.78 -13.25
N ALA A 325 30.88 14.51 -12.18
CA ALA A 325 29.90 14.67 -11.12
C ALA A 325 28.70 15.52 -11.57
N SER A 326 28.84 16.30 -12.65
CA SER A 326 27.75 17.08 -13.25
C SER A 326 26.91 16.25 -14.22
N CYS A 327 25.63 16.62 -14.33
CA CYS A 327 24.68 16.01 -15.26
C CYS A 327 23.75 17.08 -15.81
N LEU A 328 23.46 17.06 -17.11
CA LEU A 328 22.58 18.05 -17.78
C LEU A 328 23.02 19.51 -17.59
N GLY A 329 24.32 19.75 -17.40
CA GLY A 329 24.86 21.09 -17.08
C GLY A 329 24.66 21.54 -15.63
N MET A 330 24.06 20.70 -14.78
CA MET A 330 23.85 20.98 -13.36
C MET A 330 24.97 20.39 -12.51
N MET A 331 25.33 21.11 -11.45
CA MET A 331 26.31 20.65 -10.46
C MET A 331 25.64 19.85 -9.34
N PRO A 332 26.37 18.92 -8.69
CA PRO A 332 25.90 18.26 -7.49
C PRO A 332 25.47 19.24 -6.39
N ALA A 333 24.45 18.84 -5.63
CA ALA A 333 24.02 19.58 -4.47
C ALA A 333 25.09 19.60 -3.38
N LYS A 334 25.20 20.74 -2.68
CA LYS A 334 26.18 21.00 -1.63
C LYS A 334 25.50 21.27 -0.28
N GLY A 335 26.25 21.08 0.79
CA GLY A 335 25.85 21.40 2.16
C GLY A 335 25.50 20.16 2.97
N ASP A 336 26.01 20.10 4.20
CA ASP A 336 26.02 18.90 5.05
C ASP A 336 24.63 18.29 5.32
N PHE A 337 23.58 19.10 5.23
CA PHE A 337 22.19 18.68 5.48
C PHE A 337 21.35 18.47 4.20
N HIS A 338 21.92 18.62 3.00
CA HIS A 338 21.16 18.38 1.76
C HIS A 338 20.85 16.87 1.61
N PRO A 339 19.59 16.46 1.38
CA PRO A 339 19.20 15.04 1.35
C PRO A 339 19.83 14.22 0.21
N LEU A 340 20.42 14.93 -0.75
CA LEU A 340 21.10 14.42 -1.95
C LEU A 340 22.50 15.02 -2.08
N LEU A 341 23.22 15.17 -0.96
CA LEU A 341 24.61 15.65 -0.94
C LEU A 341 25.46 14.93 -2.01
N ASP A 342 26.25 15.70 -2.76
CA ASP A 342 27.12 15.26 -3.84
C ASP A 342 26.40 14.54 -4.99
N ARG A 343 25.11 14.79 -5.17
CA ARG A 343 24.31 14.26 -6.29
C ARG A 343 23.54 15.38 -6.97
N VAL A 344 23.22 15.20 -8.25
CA VAL A 344 22.37 16.13 -9.02
C VAL A 344 20.91 15.73 -8.80
N PRO A 345 20.10 16.51 -8.05
CA PRO A 345 18.70 16.16 -7.82
C PRO A 345 17.93 16.06 -9.13
N THR A 346 16.95 15.17 -9.19
CA THR A 346 16.10 15.04 -10.37
C THR A 346 15.30 16.33 -10.57
N PRO A 347 15.29 16.92 -11.78
CA PRO A 347 14.47 18.08 -12.10
C PRO A 347 13.00 17.89 -11.72
N PRO A 348 12.31 18.91 -11.16
CA PRO A 348 10.99 18.68 -10.57
C PRO A 348 9.93 18.31 -11.62
N MET A 349 10.01 18.85 -12.85
CA MET A 349 9.10 18.45 -13.93
C MET A 349 9.23 16.96 -14.28
N ILE A 350 10.45 16.42 -14.33
CA ILE A 350 10.65 14.97 -14.50
C ILE A 350 10.00 14.20 -13.35
N THR A 351 10.17 14.68 -12.11
CA THR A 351 9.60 14.04 -10.92
C THR A 351 8.07 14.01 -10.97
N GLU A 352 7.43 15.13 -11.30
CA GLU A 352 5.96 15.23 -11.45
C GLU A 352 5.42 14.32 -12.55
N GLN A 353 6.10 14.29 -13.71
CA GLN A 353 5.73 13.40 -14.81
C GLN A 353 5.89 11.92 -14.40
N PHE A 354 6.95 11.59 -13.68
CA PHE A 354 7.22 10.23 -13.23
C PHE A 354 6.28 9.78 -12.11
N ASN A 355 5.86 10.68 -11.22
CA ASN A 355 4.82 10.42 -10.22
C ASN A 355 3.50 10.03 -10.88
N SER A 356 3.12 10.73 -11.95
CA SER A 356 1.91 10.42 -12.72
C SER A 356 2.02 9.09 -13.46
N ILE A 357 3.18 8.79 -14.07
CA ILE A 357 3.47 7.49 -14.67
C ILE A 357 3.37 6.37 -13.63
N SER A 358 4.00 6.56 -12.47
CA SER A 358 4.02 5.58 -11.39
C SER A 358 2.62 5.29 -10.87
N HIS A 359 1.79 6.33 -10.73
CA HIS A 359 0.41 6.17 -10.28
C HIS A 359 -0.41 5.21 -11.16
N ILE A 360 -0.24 5.26 -12.49
CA ILE A 360 -0.92 4.32 -13.41
C ILE A 360 -0.51 2.88 -13.12
N VAL A 361 0.78 2.65 -12.86
CA VAL A 361 1.32 1.32 -12.54
C VAL A 361 0.88 0.85 -11.15
N VAL A 362 0.80 1.77 -10.17
CA VAL A 362 0.24 1.52 -8.84
C VAL A 362 -1.21 1.04 -8.97
N LEU A 363 -2.06 1.72 -9.75
CA LEU A 363 -3.47 1.32 -9.95
C LEU A 363 -3.58 -0.13 -10.46
N LYS A 364 -2.79 -0.47 -11.49
CA LYS A 364 -2.74 -1.82 -12.10
C LYS A 364 -2.46 -2.90 -11.05
N TYR A 365 -1.38 -2.77 -10.27
CA TYR A 365 -1.02 -3.80 -9.29
C TYR A 365 -1.90 -3.76 -8.03
N HIS A 366 -2.39 -2.58 -7.65
CA HIS A 366 -3.30 -2.43 -6.53
C HIS A 366 -4.60 -3.20 -6.74
N GLU A 367 -5.23 -3.06 -7.91
CA GLU A 367 -6.42 -3.83 -8.27
C GLU A 367 -6.16 -5.33 -8.22
N GLN A 368 -5.04 -5.79 -8.80
CA GLN A 368 -4.68 -7.20 -8.84
C GLN A 368 -4.43 -7.79 -7.44
N VAL A 369 -3.72 -7.06 -6.57
CA VAL A 369 -3.45 -7.48 -5.18
C VAL A 369 -4.74 -7.64 -4.40
N LEU A 370 -5.64 -6.64 -4.47
CA LEU A 370 -6.91 -6.68 -3.74
C LEU A 370 -7.84 -7.79 -4.25
N GLU A 371 -7.88 -8.01 -5.57
CA GLU A 371 -8.67 -9.08 -6.18
C GLU A 371 -8.18 -10.46 -5.73
N ASP A 372 -6.88 -10.73 -5.78
CA ASP A 372 -6.32 -12.01 -5.37
C ASP A 372 -6.39 -12.23 -3.85
N LEU A 373 -6.20 -11.18 -3.05
CA LEU A 373 -6.41 -11.23 -1.61
C LEU A 373 -7.86 -11.58 -1.27
N GLU A 374 -8.84 -10.96 -1.93
CA GLU A 374 -10.26 -11.26 -1.72
C GLU A 374 -10.60 -12.70 -2.15
N LYS A 375 -10.06 -13.18 -3.27
CA LYS A 375 -10.23 -14.57 -3.73
C LYS A 375 -9.74 -15.57 -2.69
N ILE A 376 -8.55 -15.35 -2.12
CA ILE A 376 -7.98 -16.23 -1.08
C ILE A 376 -8.84 -16.17 0.18
N CYS A 377 -9.20 -14.97 0.63
CA CYS A 377 -10.06 -14.74 1.80
C CYS A 377 -11.42 -15.46 1.71
N CYS A 378 -11.95 -15.65 0.50
CA CYS A 378 -13.22 -16.34 0.23
C CYS A 378 -13.09 -17.85 0.00
N LYS A 379 -11.90 -18.46 0.16
CA LYS A 379 -11.72 -19.92 0.09
C LYS A 379 -12.28 -20.58 1.36
N LYS A 380 -12.90 -21.75 1.20
CA LYS A 380 -13.43 -22.54 2.32
C LYS A 380 -12.32 -23.09 3.23
N ILE A 381 -11.19 -23.46 2.63
CA ILE A 381 -9.99 -23.94 3.34
C ILE A 381 -8.97 -22.81 3.30
N ARG A 382 -8.45 -22.42 4.46
CA ARG A 382 -7.52 -21.29 4.63
C ARG A 382 -6.06 -21.75 4.56
N THR A 383 -5.68 -22.50 3.50
CA THR A 383 -4.29 -22.99 3.30
C THR A 383 -3.29 -21.85 3.09
N SER A 384 -3.76 -20.71 2.57
CA SER A 384 -2.97 -19.51 2.29
C SER A 384 -2.84 -18.57 3.49
N PHE A 385 -2.95 -19.08 4.73
CA PHE A 385 -2.98 -18.23 5.93
C PHE A 385 -1.77 -17.31 6.05
N PHE A 386 -0.55 -17.85 5.88
CA PHE A 386 0.68 -17.07 5.98
C PHE A 386 0.73 -15.94 4.93
N THR A 387 0.31 -16.23 3.69
CA THR A 387 0.23 -15.24 2.61
C THR A 387 -0.70 -14.08 2.98
N VAL A 388 -1.92 -14.37 3.47
CA VAL A 388 -2.88 -13.34 3.90
C VAL A 388 -2.32 -12.54 5.07
N TYR A 389 -1.72 -13.21 6.06
CA TYR A 389 -1.09 -12.58 7.21
C TYR A 389 0.02 -11.60 6.78
N ALA A 390 0.98 -12.05 5.98
CA ALA A 390 2.12 -11.26 5.55
C ALA A 390 1.69 -10.07 4.67
N VAL A 391 0.77 -10.29 3.71
CA VAL A 391 0.28 -9.22 2.83
C VAL A 391 -0.48 -8.17 3.62
N VAL A 392 -1.39 -8.55 4.52
CA VAL A 392 -2.13 -7.56 5.34
C VAL A 392 -1.17 -6.79 6.26
N PHE A 393 -0.23 -7.47 6.92
CA PHE A 393 0.78 -6.85 7.76
C PHE A 393 1.55 -5.78 6.99
N LEU A 394 2.07 -6.16 5.81
CA LEU A 394 2.90 -5.27 5.00
C LEU A 394 2.06 -4.16 4.35
N MET A 395 0.81 -4.39 3.96
CA MET A 395 -0.07 -3.31 3.48
C MET A 395 -0.35 -2.26 4.55
N LEU A 396 -0.56 -2.67 5.81
CA LEU A 396 -0.73 -1.74 6.93
C LEU A 396 0.57 -0.97 7.24
N HIS A 397 1.72 -1.62 7.09
CA HIS A 397 3.03 -0.97 7.13
C HIS A 397 3.16 0.10 6.03
N GLU A 398 2.83 -0.25 4.77
CA GLU A 398 2.92 0.69 3.65
C GLU A 398 2.00 1.91 3.85
N LEU A 399 0.80 1.73 4.42
CA LEU A 399 -0.08 2.84 4.79
C LEU A 399 0.57 3.80 5.80
N ALA A 400 1.28 3.27 6.81
CA ALA A 400 2.00 4.09 7.78
C ALA A 400 3.16 4.85 7.12
N VAL A 401 4.00 4.16 6.34
CA VAL A 401 5.13 4.77 5.63
C VAL A 401 4.67 5.90 4.72
N MET A 402 3.59 5.70 3.98
CA MET A 402 3.03 6.72 3.11
C MET A 402 2.42 7.90 3.86
N THR A 403 1.81 7.62 5.02
CA THR A 403 1.29 8.67 5.89
C THR A 403 2.40 9.58 6.38
N GLU A 404 3.52 8.99 6.80
CA GLU A 404 4.69 9.75 7.22
C GLU A 404 5.31 10.54 6.06
N HIS A 405 5.44 9.91 4.89
CA HIS A 405 5.92 10.60 3.69
C HIS A 405 5.07 11.85 3.36
N HIS A 406 3.73 11.72 3.33
CA HIS A 406 2.88 12.86 3.04
C HIS A 406 2.84 13.90 4.17
N ARG A 407 3.06 13.49 5.43
CA ARG A 407 3.24 14.42 6.55
C ARG A 407 4.49 15.28 6.33
N LEU A 408 5.61 14.68 5.94
CA LEU A 408 6.86 15.38 5.63
C LEU A 408 6.72 16.29 4.41
N ASP A 409 6.07 15.82 3.33
CA ASP A 409 5.79 16.65 2.15
C ASP A 409 4.96 17.90 2.50
N ALA A 410 3.99 17.76 3.41
CA ALA A 410 3.20 18.89 3.86
C ALA A 410 4.04 19.94 4.63
N LEU A 411 5.15 19.55 5.27
CA LEU A 411 6.08 20.47 5.93
C LEU A 411 6.94 21.26 4.93
N LEU A 412 7.17 20.74 3.72
CA LEU A 412 7.90 21.46 2.66
C LEU A 412 7.12 22.65 2.08
N CYS A 413 5.90 22.90 2.57
CA CYS A 413 5.01 23.95 2.10
C CYS A 413 5.19 25.22 2.96
N GLN A 414 5.77 26.28 2.41
CA GLN A 414 5.79 27.60 3.06
C GLN A 414 4.52 28.40 2.70
N GLY A 415 4.12 29.34 3.56
CA GLY A 415 2.80 29.99 3.60
C GLY A 415 2.13 30.39 2.26
N LYS A 416 0.78 30.39 2.29
CA LYS A 416 -0.24 30.46 1.21
C LYS A 416 -0.58 29.12 0.52
N GLU A 417 0.19 28.04 0.74
CA GLU A 417 -0.11 26.69 0.23
C GLU A 417 -1.08 25.86 1.12
N GLN A 418 -2.21 26.44 1.55
CA GLN A 418 -3.29 25.72 2.25
C GLN A 418 -3.77 24.41 1.55
N PRO A 419 -3.76 24.30 0.20
CA PRO A 419 -4.23 23.09 -0.48
C PRO A 419 -3.48 21.81 -0.11
N ARG A 420 -2.16 21.88 0.16
CA ARG A 420 -1.37 20.68 0.47
C ARG A 420 -1.61 20.16 1.88
N GLN A 421 -1.85 21.05 2.84
CA GLN A 421 -2.29 20.66 4.19
C GLN A 421 -3.69 20.04 4.16
N TYR A 422 -4.63 20.64 3.43
CA TYR A 422 -5.96 20.07 3.25
C TYR A 422 -5.90 18.69 2.58
N ALA A 423 -5.05 18.55 1.57
CA ALA A 423 -4.89 17.29 0.87
C ALA A 423 -4.20 16.21 1.72
N TYR A 424 -3.29 16.58 2.65
CA TYR A 424 -2.79 15.66 3.68
C TYR A 424 -3.92 15.21 4.63
N LEU A 425 -4.75 16.13 5.12
CA LEU A 425 -5.89 15.79 5.98
C LEU A 425 -6.91 14.88 5.27
N SER A 426 -7.20 15.16 4.00
CA SER A 426 -8.05 14.29 3.17
C SER A 426 -7.42 12.91 2.96
N TYR A 427 -6.10 12.84 2.80
CA TYR A 427 -5.37 11.58 2.71
C TYR A 427 -5.44 10.79 4.03
N LEU A 428 -5.33 11.45 5.19
CA LEU A 428 -5.46 10.79 6.50
C LEU A 428 -6.82 10.11 6.68
N GLU A 429 -7.92 10.74 6.27
CA GLU A 429 -9.25 10.12 6.35
C GLU A 429 -9.36 8.90 5.44
N MET A 430 -8.74 8.95 4.25
CA MET A 430 -8.64 7.80 3.35
C MET A 430 -7.84 6.68 4.01
N VAL A 431 -6.65 6.96 4.55
CA VAL A 431 -5.81 5.94 5.21
C VAL A 431 -6.53 5.27 6.36
N LYS A 432 -7.20 6.05 7.23
CA LYS A 432 -8.01 5.50 8.33
C LYS A 432 -9.06 4.53 7.79
N LYS A 433 -9.78 4.92 6.72
CA LYS A 433 -10.78 4.04 6.10
C LYS A 433 -10.15 2.77 5.54
N SER A 434 -9.05 2.88 4.78
CA SER A 434 -8.33 1.76 4.16
C SER A 434 -7.80 0.77 5.20
N ALA A 435 -7.13 1.26 6.25
CA ALA A 435 -6.60 0.44 7.31
C ALA A 435 -7.73 -0.30 8.06
N ASN A 436 -8.83 0.38 8.37
CA ASN A 436 -9.99 -0.24 9.00
C ASN A 436 -10.62 -1.33 8.14
N ILE A 437 -10.69 -1.16 6.81
CA ILE A 437 -11.19 -2.20 5.90
C ILE A 437 -10.27 -3.43 5.92
N LEU A 438 -8.95 -3.24 5.88
CA LEU A 438 -7.97 -4.32 5.98
C LEU A 438 -8.10 -5.06 7.30
N LEU A 439 -8.14 -4.33 8.42
CA LEU A 439 -8.31 -4.89 9.75
C LEU A 439 -9.64 -5.63 9.89
N LEU A 440 -10.75 -5.11 9.35
CA LEU A 440 -12.03 -5.79 9.35
C LEU A 440 -11.97 -7.15 8.65
N HIS A 441 -11.39 -7.20 7.46
CA HIS A 441 -11.25 -8.45 6.70
C HIS A 441 -10.28 -9.41 7.39
N TRP A 442 -9.18 -8.91 7.94
CA TRP A 442 -8.23 -9.70 8.72
C TRP A 442 -8.85 -10.31 9.97
N GLN A 443 -9.56 -9.50 10.76
CA GLN A 443 -10.24 -9.91 11.98
C GLN A 443 -11.32 -10.97 11.68
N TYR A 444 -11.99 -10.89 10.53
CA TYR A 444 -12.88 -11.96 10.07
C TYR A 444 -12.11 -13.22 9.63
N TYR A 445 -11.02 -13.04 8.88
CA TYR A 445 -10.23 -14.10 8.27
C TYR A 445 -9.42 -14.92 9.28
N ARG A 446 -8.96 -14.30 10.37
CA ARG A 446 -8.13 -14.97 11.39
C ARG A 446 -8.96 -15.71 12.43
N ARG A 447 -10.21 -15.31 12.64
CA ARG A 447 -11.11 -15.90 13.64
C ARG A 447 -11.80 -17.15 13.10
N ALA A 448 -12.08 -18.07 14.01
CA ALA A 448 -12.96 -19.20 13.75
C ALA A 448 -14.07 -19.27 14.80
N PRO A 449 -15.08 -20.16 14.59
CA PRO A 449 -16.14 -20.36 15.56
C PRO A 449 -15.64 -20.89 16.91
N ASP A 450 -16.18 -20.37 18.01
CA ASP A 450 -15.78 -20.68 19.39
C ASP A 450 -15.80 -22.19 19.73
N SER A 451 -16.64 -23.00 19.07
CA SER A 451 -16.68 -24.47 19.27
C SER A 451 -15.49 -25.22 18.69
N LEU A 452 -14.81 -24.63 17.71
CA LEU A 452 -13.70 -25.26 17.00
C LEU A 452 -12.33 -24.84 17.58
N CYS A 453 -12.29 -23.73 18.32
CA CYS A 453 -11.11 -23.36 19.11
C CYS A 453 -11.52 -22.48 20.29
N PRO A 454 -11.43 -22.99 21.53
CA PRO A 454 -11.31 -22.14 22.70
C PRO A 454 -10.13 -21.19 22.50
N ALA A 455 -10.14 -20.01 23.13
CA ALA A 455 -8.98 -19.11 23.10
C ALA A 455 -7.74 -19.92 23.48
N ASP A 456 -6.69 -19.88 22.64
CA ASP A 456 -5.43 -20.52 23.00
C ASP A 456 -4.93 -19.82 24.27
N SER A 457 -4.76 -20.57 25.37
CA SER A 457 -4.32 -20.03 26.66
C SER A 457 -2.99 -19.28 26.56
N TRP A 458 -2.21 -19.55 25.51
CA TRP A 458 -0.92 -18.90 25.26
C TRP A 458 -1.04 -17.61 24.43
N ILE A 459 -1.88 -17.60 23.38
CA ILE A 459 -2.00 -16.46 22.46
C ILE A 459 -3.03 -15.44 22.95
N GLY A 460 -4.02 -15.87 23.75
CA GLY A 460 -5.14 -15.04 24.21
C GLY A 460 -6.24 -14.86 23.15
N ASP A 461 -6.06 -15.45 21.97
CA ASP A 461 -6.92 -15.21 20.80
C ASP A 461 -7.55 -16.52 20.26
N HIS A 462 -8.63 -16.37 19.48
CA HIS A 462 -9.36 -17.46 18.82
C HIS A 462 -8.79 -17.78 17.42
N ILE A 463 -7.49 -17.65 17.25
CA ILE A 463 -6.83 -18.20 16.05
C ILE A 463 -6.90 -19.71 16.18
N THR A 464 -7.70 -20.36 15.33
CA THR A 464 -7.81 -21.82 15.44
C THR A 464 -6.45 -22.49 15.32
N LYS A 465 -6.20 -23.50 16.18
CA LYS A 465 -5.24 -24.59 15.92
C LYS A 465 -5.30 -25.08 14.47
N TRP A 466 -6.49 -25.07 13.87
CA TRP A 466 -6.74 -25.39 12.46
C TRP A 466 -6.04 -24.49 11.43
N PHE A 467 -5.83 -23.19 11.67
CA PHE A 467 -5.03 -22.35 10.76
C PHE A 467 -3.55 -22.69 10.83
N TRP A 468 -3.08 -23.05 12.01
CA TRP A 468 -1.71 -23.52 12.23
C TRP A 468 -1.45 -24.86 11.53
N THR A 469 -2.45 -25.77 11.45
CA THR A 469 -2.28 -27.08 10.78
C THR A 469 -1.95 -27.00 9.28
N GLY A 470 -2.24 -25.87 8.63
CA GLY A 470 -1.90 -25.65 7.21
C GLY A 470 -0.56 -24.93 6.99
N LEU A 471 0.14 -24.53 8.05
CA LEU A 471 1.42 -23.84 7.96
C LEU A 471 2.59 -24.82 8.01
N SER A 472 3.73 -24.41 7.44
CA SER A 472 5.00 -25.04 7.75
C SER A 472 5.36 -24.77 9.21
N SER A 473 6.15 -25.65 9.81
CA SER A 473 6.66 -25.47 11.18
C SER A 473 7.40 -24.14 11.36
N GLU A 474 8.13 -23.70 10.33
CA GLU A 474 8.83 -22.42 10.29
C GLU A 474 7.85 -21.23 10.34
N HIS A 475 6.83 -21.21 9.49
CA HIS A 475 5.84 -20.13 9.48
C HIS A 475 4.97 -20.11 10.75
N GLU A 476 4.63 -21.28 11.29
CA GLU A 476 3.92 -21.37 12.57
C GLU A 476 4.77 -20.75 13.69
N LYS A 477 6.04 -21.14 13.81
CA LYS A 477 6.96 -20.58 14.80
C LYS A 477 7.10 -19.07 14.63
N PHE A 478 7.32 -18.62 13.39
CA PHE A 478 7.45 -17.20 13.06
C PHE A 478 6.23 -16.40 13.52
N CYS A 479 5.03 -16.82 13.12
CA CYS A 479 3.82 -16.09 13.48
C CYS A 479 3.59 -16.09 15.00
N ARG A 480 3.85 -17.20 15.71
CA ARG A 480 3.72 -17.27 17.18
C ARG A 480 4.65 -16.28 17.89
N GLU A 481 5.92 -16.27 17.53
CA GLU A 481 6.91 -15.37 18.12
C GLU A 481 6.57 -13.90 17.85
N ASN A 482 6.16 -13.58 16.62
CA ASN A 482 5.77 -12.22 16.26
C ASN A 482 4.47 -11.79 16.95
N TRP A 483 3.53 -12.71 17.16
CA TRP A 483 2.31 -12.44 17.92
C TRP A 483 2.63 -11.97 19.34
N GLN A 484 3.53 -12.69 20.01
CA GLN A 484 3.96 -12.37 21.36
C GLN A 484 4.69 -11.01 21.39
N LYS A 485 5.65 -10.78 20.50
CA LYS A 485 6.37 -9.50 20.39
C LYS A 485 5.43 -8.31 20.18
N MET A 486 4.40 -8.47 19.34
CA MET A 486 3.44 -7.40 19.06
C MET A 486 2.54 -7.10 20.27
N ARG A 487 2.18 -8.12 21.06
CA ARG A 487 1.45 -7.93 22.32
C ARG A 487 2.29 -7.22 23.37
N GLU A 488 3.53 -7.67 23.58
CA GLU A 488 4.49 -7.05 24.50
C GLU A 488 4.71 -5.57 24.15
N MET A 489 4.88 -5.27 22.85
CA MET A 489 5.00 -3.90 22.36
C MET A 489 3.76 -3.06 22.71
N ARG A 490 2.55 -3.61 22.56
CA ARG A 490 1.28 -2.94 22.85
C ARG A 490 1.09 -2.62 24.34
N GLU A 491 1.55 -3.51 25.20
CA GLU A 491 1.44 -3.35 26.66
C GLU A 491 2.46 -2.33 27.20
N ASP A 492 3.52 -2.02 26.45
CA ASP A 492 4.47 -0.95 26.82
C ASP A 492 3.89 0.44 26.54
N VAL A 493 3.28 1.03 27.58
CA VAL A 493 2.71 2.39 27.59
C VAL A 493 3.73 3.48 27.23
N ARG A 494 5.03 3.18 27.32
CA ARG A 494 6.10 4.13 26.99
C ARG A 494 6.41 4.18 25.50
N CYS A 495 5.83 3.30 24.68
CA CYS A 495 6.11 3.22 23.25
C CYS A 495 5.40 4.38 22.50
N PRO A 496 6.12 5.42 22.01
CA PRO A 496 5.51 6.56 21.33
C PRO A 496 4.94 6.17 19.96
N GLU A 497 5.41 5.05 19.40
CA GLU A 497 5.06 4.48 18.10
C GLU A 497 3.59 4.05 17.97
N GLN A 498 2.81 4.09 19.05
CA GLN A 498 1.39 3.71 19.03
C GLN A 498 0.42 4.88 18.92
N LYS A 499 0.91 6.13 18.90
CA LYS A 499 0.04 7.32 18.90
C LYS A 499 -0.02 8.05 17.56
N ASP A 500 0.94 7.80 16.66
CA ASP A 500 1.03 8.47 15.37
C ASP A 500 0.60 7.55 14.23
N LEU A 501 -0.28 8.03 13.36
CA LEU A 501 -0.76 7.32 12.16
C LEU A 501 0.36 7.01 11.17
N GLY A 502 1.43 7.82 11.17
CA GLY A 502 2.64 7.60 10.38
C GLY A 502 3.62 6.59 10.99
N SER A 503 3.39 6.18 12.25
CA SER A 503 4.27 5.21 12.88
C SER A 503 4.08 3.80 12.31
N PRO A 504 5.17 3.07 11.99
CA PRO A 504 5.10 1.76 11.37
C PRO A 504 4.18 0.76 12.09
N PHE A 505 4.10 0.81 13.42
CA PHE A 505 3.34 -0.17 14.21
C PHE A 505 1.93 0.26 14.61
N TYR A 506 1.52 1.51 14.32
CA TYR A 506 0.19 2.01 14.70
C TYR A 506 -0.95 1.14 14.14
N TRP A 507 -0.90 0.85 12.84
CA TRP A 507 -1.91 0.02 12.19
C TRP A 507 -1.66 -1.48 12.38
N ILE A 508 -0.39 -1.88 12.37
CA ILE A 508 0.01 -3.28 12.46
C ILE A 508 -0.39 -3.89 13.80
N SER A 509 -0.19 -3.17 14.92
CA SER A 509 -0.53 -3.67 16.26
C SER A 509 -2.00 -4.06 16.41
N GLN A 510 -2.90 -3.40 15.69
CA GLN A 510 -4.34 -3.68 15.69
C GLN A 510 -4.70 -5.03 15.06
N MET A 511 -3.80 -5.65 14.27
CA MET A 511 -3.98 -7.02 13.77
C MET A 511 -3.99 -8.06 14.90
N PHE A 512 -3.39 -7.73 16.04
CA PHE A 512 -3.12 -8.64 17.16
C PHE A 512 -4.06 -8.41 18.34
N GLU A 513 -5.10 -7.58 18.17
CA GLU A 513 -6.07 -7.27 19.21
C GLU A 513 -7.17 -8.34 19.29
N ASP A 514 -7.33 -8.93 20.47
CA ASP A 514 -8.30 -9.99 20.76
C ASP A 514 -9.74 -9.47 20.59
N ASP A 515 -10.06 -8.36 21.25
CA ASP A 515 -11.38 -7.71 21.25
C ASP A 515 -11.42 -6.47 20.34
N TRP A 516 -10.79 -6.57 19.16
CA TRP A 516 -10.86 -5.48 18.17
C TRP A 516 -12.32 -5.13 17.87
N SER A 517 -12.76 -3.96 18.34
CA SER A 517 -14.15 -3.51 18.34
C SER A 517 -14.38 -2.40 17.32
N LEU A 518 -15.58 -2.35 16.75
CA LEU A 518 -15.96 -1.30 15.80
C LEU A 518 -16.41 0.00 16.44
N GLU A 519 -16.66 0.02 17.76
CA GLU A 519 -17.15 1.22 18.44
C GLU A 519 -16.14 2.37 18.30
N ASP A 520 -14.84 2.06 18.26
CA ASP A 520 -13.76 3.03 18.05
C ASP A 520 -13.71 3.65 16.64
N ILE A 521 -14.32 3.00 15.64
CA ILE A 521 -14.25 3.44 14.23
C ILE A 521 -15.39 4.42 13.90
N TRP A 522 -16.59 4.19 14.44
CA TRP A 522 -17.76 5.05 14.20
C TRP A 522 -17.86 6.21 15.20
N HIS A 523 -17.35 6.08 16.43
CA HIS A 523 -17.25 7.21 17.37
C HIS A 523 -16.29 8.32 16.89
N ARG A 524 -15.31 8.00 16.03
CA ARG A 524 -14.41 9.00 15.40
C ARG A 524 -15.08 9.81 14.28
N GLN A 525 -16.12 9.29 13.62
CA GLN A 525 -16.89 10.05 12.61
C GLN A 525 -18.05 10.84 13.21
N GLY A 526 -18.57 10.46 14.39
CA GLY A 526 -19.68 11.14 15.05
C GLY A 526 -19.29 12.42 15.82
N ARG A 527 -18.06 12.53 16.34
CA ARG A 527 -17.64 13.71 17.13
C ARG A 527 -17.33 14.96 16.31
N THR A 528 -16.96 14.85 15.04
CA THR A 528 -16.73 16.02 14.16
C THR A 528 -18.02 16.74 13.73
N LYS A 529 -19.20 16.14 13.95
CA LYS A 529 -20.49 16.83 13.79
C LYS A 529 -21.12 17.30 15.10
N ALA A 530 -20.62 16.83 16.26
CA ALA A 530 -21.20 17.13 17.57
C ALA A 530 -20.35 18.08 18.43
N ALA A 531 -19.19 18.52 17.96
CA ALA A 531 -18.43 19.61 18.59
C ALA A 531 -18.73 20.94 17.87
N LYS A 532 -19.99 21.39 17.91
CA LYS A 532 -20.28 22.83 17.93
C LYS A 532 -20.36 23.24 19.40
N ASP A 533 -19.28 23.87 19.84
CA ASP A 533 -19.19 24.89 20.89
C ASP A 533 -19.91 24.61 22.23
N PRO A 534 -19.18 24.21 23.30
CA PRO A 534 -19.75 24.10 24.64
C PRO A 534 -19.93 25.45 25.36
N ASP A 535 -19.61 26.60 24.76
CA ASP A 535 -19.66 27.92 25.43
C ASP A 535 -20.74 28.90 24.91
N ALA A 536 -21.74 28.43 24.17
CA ALA A 536 -22.91 29.26 23.87
C ALA A 536 -23.86 29.33 25.09
N MET A 537 -23.63 30.30 25.98
CA MET A 537 -24.56 30.74 27.02
C MET A 537 -26.02 30.83 26.49
N PRO A 538 -27.03 30.33 27.23
CA PRO A 538 -28.41 30.46 26.80
C PRO A 538 -28.84 31.92 26.88
N VAL A 539 -29.08 32.53 25.72
CA VAL A 539 -29.68 33.86 25.60
C VAL A 539 -31.03 33.84 26.32
N SER A 540 -31.15 34.71 27.31
CA SER A 540 -32.34 34.92 28.12
C SER A 540 -33.54 35.36 27.26
N LYS A 541 -34.69 34.71 27.48
CA LYS A 541 -35.96 35.10 26.86
C LYS A 541 -36.36 36.51 27.34
N PRO A 542 -36.83 37.43 26.48
CA PRO A 542 -37.34 38.70 26.94
C PRO A 542 -38.67 38.50 27.68
N LEU A 543 -38.72 39.02 28.91
CA LEU A 543 -39.91 39.13 29.75
C LEU A 543 -41.02 39.90 29.00
N ARG A 544 -42.16 39.23 28.78
CA ARG A 544 -43.41 39.89 28.36
C ARG A 544 -43.86 40.83 29.48
N ALA A 545 -43.87 42.13 29.18
CA ALA A 545 -44.51 43.14 30.01
C ALA A 545 -46.02 42.87 30.10
N LYS A 546 -46.52 42.54 31.30
CA LYS A 546 -47.92 42.74 31.66
C LYS A 546 -48.03 44.08 32.35
N ARG A 547 -48.71 45.04 31.70
CA ARG A 547 -49.12 46.31 32.31
C ARG A 547 -50.54 46.16 32.87
N ARG A 548 -50.67 46.44 34.17
CA ARG A 548 -51.85 46.82 34.96
C ARG A 548 -52.87 45.70 35.24
N LYS A 549 -53.39 45.52 36.45
CA LYS A 549 -53.45 46.37 37.65
C LYS A 549 -52.82 45.70 38.86
#